data_AF-A0A3C1GEP2-F1
#
_entry.id   AF-A0A3C1GEP2-F1
#
_cell.length_a   1.000
_cell.length_b   1.000
_cell.length_c   1.000
_cell.angle_alpha   90.00
_cell.angle_beta   90.00
_cell.angle_gamma   90.00
#
_symmetry.space_group_name_H-M   'P 1'
#
loop_
_entity.id
_entity.type
_entity.pdbx_description
1 polymer ?
#
loop_
_entity_poly.entity_id
_entity_poly.type
_entity_poly.pdbx_seq_one_letter_code
_entity_poly.pdbx_strand_id
1 'polypeptide(L)' 'MRDTLGHSNLKSRTEQIVEQRHGASVENLLRRLYVADGLPQDEVARVLGVDRKAVIRWMGKYGIPARDRRKVAA' A
#
# COMPACT_ATOMS: atom_id res chain seq x y z
N MET A 1 22.11 6.74 11.10
CA MET A 1 20.99 7.16 10.23
C MET A 1 19.92 6.07 10.32
N ARG A 2 18.95 6.24 11.22
CA ARG A 2 17.78 5.37 11.38
C ARG A 2 16.59 6.32 11.40
N ASP A 3 15.78 6.20 10.38
CA ASP A 3 14.62 7.01 10.06
C ASP A 3 13.79 7.34 11.31
N THR A 4 13.83 8.62 11.68
CA THR A 4 12.93 9.28 12.61
C THR A 4 11.54 9.34 12.01
N LEU A 5 10.78 8.25 12.06
CA LEU A 5 9.34 8.30 11.88
C LEU A 5 8.73 8.02 13.25
N GLY A 6 8.49 9.12 13.97
CA GLY A 6 7.50 9.15 15.01
C GLY A 6 6.21 8.55 14.44
N HIS A 7 5.92 7.31 14.82
CA HIS A 7 4.65 6.65 14.57
C HIS A 7 3.60 7.33 15.44
N SER A 8 3.30 8.57 15.08
CA SER A 8 2.18 9.34 15.58
C SER A 8 0.91 8.52 15.37
N ASN A 9 0.00 8.63 16.32
CA ASN A 9 -1.16 7.78 16.64
C ASN A 9 -2.26 7.69 15.54
N LEU A 10 -1.88 7.67 14.25
CA LEU A 10 -2.75 7.80 13.06
C LEU A 10 -2.68 6.58 12.11
N LYS A 11 -1.76 5.64 12.34
CA LYS A 11 -1.63 4.41 11.53
C LYS A 11 -2.53 3.30 12.08
N SER A 12 -3.36 2.71 11.22
CA SER A 12 -4.19 1.55 11.59
C SER A 12 -3.31 0.40 12.12
N ARG A 13 -3.84 -0.43 13.03
CA ARG A 13 -3.14 -1.63 13.52
C ARG A 13 -2.66 -2.52 12.37
N THR A 14 -3.49 -2.67 11.34
CA THR A 14 -3.14 -3.43 10.13
C THR A 14 -1.96 -2.83 9.38
N GLU A 15 -1.85 -1.50 9.34
CA GLU A 15 -0.74 -0.78 8.69
C GLU A 15 0.57 -1.10 9.40
N GLN A 16 0.57 -1.01 10.74
CA GLN A 16 1.74 -1.33 11.56
C GLN A 16 2.16 -2.80 11.47
N ILE A 17 1.21 -3.73 11.36
CA ILE A 17 1.51 -5.17 11.18
C ILE A 17 2.18 -5.42 9.84
N VAL A 18 1.69 -4.79 8.76
CA VAL A 18 2.29 -4.91 7.43
C VAL A 18 3.71 -4.34 7.44
N GLU A 19 3.93 -3.17 8.06
CA GLU A 19 5.26 -2.57 8.14
C GLU A 19 6.25 -3.47 8.87
N GLN A 20 5.84 -4.03 10.01
CA GLN A 20 6.68 -4.97 10.78
C GLN A 20 6.97 -6.26 10.02
N ARG A 21 5.97 -6.82 9.32
CA ARG A 21 6.12 -8.07 8.58
C ARG A 21 7.05 -7.94 7.38
N HIS A 22 7.02 -6.81 6.69
CA HIS A 22 7.76 -6.59 5.45
C HIS A 22 9.03 -5.76 5.62
N GLY A 23 9.26 -5.17 6.80
CA GLY A 23 10.44 -4.36 7.09
C GLY A 23 10.52 -3.06 6.30
N ALA A 24 9.38 -2.56 5.79
CA ALA A 24 9.29 -1.34 4.98
C ALA A 24 7.96 -0.63 5.23
N SER A 25 7.91 0.69 5.00
CA SER A 25 6.67 1.46 5.14
C SER A 25 5.59 0.98 4.17
N VAL A 26 4.31 1.07 4.57
CA VAL A 26 3.19 0.71 3.68
C VAL A 26 3.22 1.53 2.39
N GLU A 27 3.59 2.81 2.46
CA GLU A 27 3.75 3.66 1.28
C GLU A 27 4.74 3.06 0.28
N ASN A 28 5.95 2.69 0.73
CA ASN A 28 6.98 2.15 -0.15
C ASN A 28 6.57 0.81 -0.75
N LEU A 29 5.91 -0.05 0.05
CA LEU A 29 5.38 -1.33 -0.42
C LEU A 29 4.31 -1.12 -1.50
N LEU A 30 3.36 -0.20 -1.29
CA LEU A 30 2.33 0.11 -2.26
C LEU A 30 2.93 0.70 -3.54
N ARG A 31 3.88 1.65 -3.43
CA ARG A 31 4.56 2.21 -4.61
C ARG A 31 5.30 1.13 -5.39
N ARG A 32 6.04 0.26 -4.72
CA ARG A 32 6.78 -0.83 -5.39
C ARG A 32 5.83 -1.81 -6.08
N LEU A 33 4.90 -2.40 -5.34
CA LEU A 33 4.01 -3.43 -5.87
C LEU A 33 3.04 -2.88 -6.93
N TYR A 34 2.53 -1.67 -6.74
CA TYR A 34 1.52 -1.08 -7.63
C TYR A 34 2.12 -0.33 -8.83
N VAL A 35 3.20 0.43 -8.61
CA VAL A 35 3.81 1.29 -9.65
C VAL A 35 4.95 0.59 -10.36
N ALA A 36 5.87 -0.07 -9.63
CA ALA A 36 7.02 -0.74 -10.25
C ALA A 36 6.63 -2.11 -10.82
N ASP A 37 5.96 -2.94 -10.03
CA ASP A 37 5.56 -4.29 -10.46
C ASP A 37 4.20 -4.29 -11.20
N GLY A 38 3.46 -3.18 -11.16
CA GLY A 38 2.21 -3.00 -11.91
C GLY A 38 1.05 -3.89 -11.44
N LEU A 39 1.14 -4.48 -10.24
CA LEU A 39 0.16 -5.42 -9.72
C LEU A 39 -1.20 -4.76 -9.48
N PRO A 40 -2.31 -5.46 -9.75
CA PRO A 40 -3.63 -4.95 -9.43
C PRO A 40 -3.86 -4.95 -7.91
N GLN A 41 -4.79 -4.12 -7.44
CA GLN A 41 -5.00 -3.89 -6.00
C GLN A 41 -5.35 -5.16 -5.21
N ASP A 42 -6.01 -6.12 -5.83
CA ASP A 42 -6.33 -7.43 -5.24
C ASP A 42 -5.09 -8.30 -5.05
N GLU A 43 -4.17 -8.33 -6.01
CA GLU A 43 -2.89 -9.02 -5.85
C GLU A 43 -2.00 -8.33 -4.81
N VAL A 44 -1.95 -7.00 -4.79
CA VAL A 44 -1.27 -6.25 -3.74
C VAL A 44 -1.83 -6.62 -2.36
N ALA A 45 -3.15 -6.73 -2.24
CA ALA A 45 -3.81 -7.14 -1.00
C ALA A 45 -3.43 -8.57 -0.57
N ARG A 46 -3.35 -9.50 -1.52
CA ARG A 46 -2.90 -10.88 -1.29
C ARG A 46 -1.44 -10.94 -0.84
N VAL A 47 -0.54 -10.23 -1.51
CA VAL A 47 0.89 -10.18 -1.18
C VAL A 47 1.12 -9.62 0.22
N LEU A 48 0.38 -8.57 0.58
CA LEU A 48 0.48 -7.93 1.90
C LEU A 48 -0.34 -8.66 2.99
N GLY A 49 -1.20 -9.61 2.62
CA GLY A 49 -2.05 -10.35 3.54
C GLY A 49 -3.13 -9.49 4.21
N VAL A 50 -3.73 -8.55 3.45
CA VAL A 50 -4.74 -7.60 3.93
C VAL A 50 -5.95 -7.56 3.03
N ASP A 51 -7.03 -6.93 3.48
CA ASP A 51 -8.18 -6.65 2.64
C ASP A 51 -7.87 -5.60 1.56
N ARG A 52 -8.46 -5.80 0.36
CA ARG A 52 -8.39 -4.82 -0.73
C ARG A 52 -8.87 -3.42 -0.31
N LYS A 53 -9.83 -3.32 0.61
CA LYS A 53 -10.30 -2.03 1.16
C LYS A 53 -9.19 -1.30 1.92
N ALA A 54 -8.31 -2.02 2.61
CA ALA A 54 -7.16 -1.42 3.30
C ALA A 54 -6.18 -0.82 2.28
N VAL A 55 -5.88 -1.55 1.21
CA VAL A 55 -5.03 -1.07 0.11
C VAL A 55 -5.58 0.21 -0.50
N ILE A 56 -6.88 0.27 -0.84
CA ILE A 56 -7.51 1.48 -1.41
C ILE A 56 -7.42 2.66 -0.43
N ARG A 57 -7.72 2.44 0.85
CA ARG A 57 -7.64 3.48 1.88
C ARG A 57 -6.21 4.02 2.00
N TRP A 58 -5.22 3.16 2.02
CA TRP A 58 -3.81 3.55 2.11
C TRP A 58 -3.34 4.26 0.84
N MET A 59 -3.73 3.80 -0.34
CA MET A 59 -3.45 4.51 -1.59
C MET A 59 -4.00 5.94 -1.55
N GLY A 60 -5.24 6.13 -1.08
CA GLY A 60 -5.81 7.47 -0.88
C GLY A 60 -5.06 8.29 0.17
N LYS A 61 -4.68 7.68 1.30
CA LYS A 61 -3.89 8.32 2.37
C LYS A 61 -2.52 8.81 1.90
N TYR A 62 -1.85 8.05 1.04
CA TYR A 62 -0.49 8.36 0.54
C TYR A 62 -0.49 9.02 -0.85
N GLY A 63 -1.66 9.37 -1.39
CA GLY A 63 -1.78 10.01 -2.70
C GLY A 63 -1.30 9.14 -3.87
N ILE A 64 -1.41 7.81 -3.75
CA ILE A 64 -1.09 6.88 -4.85
C ILE A 64 -2.34 6.78 -5.73
N PRO A 65 -2.29 7.26 -6.98
CA PRO A 65 -3.45 7.24 -7.86
C PRO A 65 -3.83 5.79 -8.17
N ALA A 66 -5.10 5.45 -7.99
CA ALA A 66 -5.62 4.20 -8.53
C ALA A 66 -5.61 4.30 -10.06
N ARG A 67 -5.03 3.30 -10.74
CA ARG A 67 -5.20 3.08 -12.18
C ARG A 67 -6.70 3.07 -12.46
N ASP A 68 -7.14 4.10 -13.16
CA ASP A 68 -8.48 4.14 -13.71
C ASP A 68 -8.61 2.97 -14.69
N ARG A 69 -9.47 2.00 -14.35
CA ARG A 69 -9.67 0.80 -15.17
C ARG A 69 -10.35 1.13 -16.51
N ARG A 70 -10.68 2.40 -16.81
CA ARG A 70 -11.39 2.81 -18.04
C ARG A 70 -10.56 2.98 -19.32
N LYS A 71 -9.39 2.36 -19.45
CA LYS A 71 -8.77 2.19 -20.78
C LYS A 71 -8.12 0.83 -20.95
N VAL A 72 -8.93 -0.14 -21.39
CA VAL A 72 -8.66 -0.96 -22.57
C VAL A 72 -10.00 -1.55 -23.04
N ALA A 73 -10.57 -0.90 -24.04
CA ALA A 73 -11.35 -1.62 -25.04
C ALA A 73 -10.32 -2.25 -25.98
N ALA A 74 -10.35 -3.58 -26.08
CA ALA A 74 -9.84 -4.38 -27.19
C ALA A 74 -10.53 -5.74 -27.12
#